data_AF-A0A920JWP4-F1
#
_entry.id   AF-A0A920JWP4-F1
#
_cell.length_a   1.000
_cell.length_b   1.000
_cell.length_c   1.000
_cell.angle_alpha   90.00
_cell.angle_beta   90.00
_cell.angle_gamma   90.00
#
_symmetry.space_group_name_H-M   'P 1'
#
loop_
_entity.id
_entity.type
_entity.pdbx_description
1 polymer ?
#
loop_
_entity_poly.entity_id
_entity_poly.type
_entity_poly.pdbx_seq_one_letter_code
_entity_poly.pdbx_strand_id
1 'polypeptide(L)' 'MGATRDPDLIRRIGEITALEVAVTGIDWVFSPVAAVVRNDRWGRAYEGFSEDPQIVRSYMASNGARITRR' A
#
# COMPACT_ATOMS: atom_id res chain seq x y z
N MET A 1 3.21 -2.20 8.56
CA MET A 1 3.70 -1.06 7.76
C MET A 1 3.35 0.31 8.34
N GLY A 2 2.10 0.60 8.76
CA GLY A 2 1.81 1.93 9.31
C GLY A 2 2.59 2.31 10.57
N ALA A 3 3.02 1.33 11.36
CA ALA A 3 3.90 1.56 12.52
C ALA A 3 5.29 2.13 12.16
N THR A 4 5.77 1.97 10.92
CA THR A 4 7.10 2.47 10.52
C THR A 4 7.13 4.00 10.32
N ARG A 5 5.97 4.63 10.12
CA ARG A 5 5.84 6.08 9.83
C ARG A 5 6.76 6.56 8.70
N ASP A 6 6.95 5.73 7.69
CA ASP A 6 7.87 5.97 6.57
C ASP A 6 7.13 5.81 5.22
N PRO A 7 6.57 6.90 4.66
CA PRO A 7 5.92 6.89 3.35
C PRO A 7 6.88 6.57 2.19
N ASP A 8 8.17 6.91 2.30
CA ASP A 8 9.17 6.60 1.27
C ASP A 8 9.48 5.11 1.19
N LEU A 9 9.43 4.41 2.32
CA LEU A 9 9.44 2.94 2.34
C LEU A 9 8.25 2.36 1.57
N ILE A 10 7.04 2.92 1.73
CA ILE A 10 5.85 2.45 1.00
C ILE A 10 6.00 2.64 -0.50
N ARG A 11 6.53 3.79 -0.93
CA ARG A 11 6.82 4.05 -2.34
C ARG A 11 7.78 2.99 -2.91
N ARG A 12 8.89 2.72 -2.23
CA ARG A 12 9.89 1.72 -2.64
C ARG A 12 9.30 0.31 -2.71
N ILE A 13 8.46 -0.06 -1.74
CA ILE A 13 7.75 -1.34 -1.76
C ILE A 13 6.83 -1.43 -2.97
N GLY A 14 6.04 -0.38 -3.24
CA GLY A 14 5.20 -0.32 -4.42
C GLY A 14 5.99 -0.50 -5.72
N GLU A 15 7.15 0.13 -5.84
CA GLU A 15 8.04 0.01 -7.02
C GLU A 15 8.51 -1.42 -7.24
N ILE A 16 8.97 -2.11 -6.19
CA ILE A 16 9.41 -3.50 -6.27
C ILE A 16 8.23 -4.42 -6.57
N THR A 17 7.09 -4.24 -5.89
CA THR A 17 5.87 -5.01 -6.16
C THR A 17 5.42 -4.85 -7.61
N ALA A 18 5.47 -3.63 -8.16
CA ALA A 18 5.11 -3.39 -9.56
C ALA A 18 6.04 -4.11 -10.54
N LEU A 19 7.35 -4.15 -10.25
CA LEU A 19 8.33 -4.90 -11.04
C LEU A 19 8.08 -6.42 -11.00
N GLU A 20 7.85 -6.98 -9.82
CA GLU A 20 7.57 -8.41 -9.64
C GLU A 20 6.25 -8.82 -10.31
N VAL A 21 5.25 -7.96 -10.25
CA VAL A 21 3.97 -8.24 -10.90
C VAL A 21 4.10 -8.16 -12.42
N ALA A 22 4.84 -7.17 -12.94
CA ALA A 22 5.04 -7.00 -14.38
C ALA A 22 5.62 -8.27 -15.04
N VAL A 23 6.56 -8.96 -14.37
CA VAL A 23 7.18 -10.19 -14.93
C VAL A 23 6.24 -11.39 -14.96
N THR A 24 5.12 -11.34 -14.23
CA THR A 24 4.08 -12.39 -14.29
C THR A 24 3.05 -12.14 -15.39
N GLY A 25 3.15 -11.01 -16.12
CA GLY A 25 2.22 -10.64 -17.18
C GLY A 25 0.90 -10.04 -16.68
N ILE A 26 0.85 -9.62 -15.41
CA ILE A 26 -0.28 -8.92 -14.80
C ILE A 26 -0.04 -7.41 -14.89
N ASP A 27 -1.06 -6.66 -15.33
CA ASP A 27 -0.95 -5.19 -15.47
C ASP A 27 -1.60 -4.41 -14.33
N TRP A 28 -2.31 -5.10 -13.42
CA TRP A 28 -3.06 -4.46 -12.34
C TRP A 28 -3.04 -5.27 -11.05
N VAL A 29 -2.84 -4.57 -9.93
CA VAL A 29 -2.93 -5.13 -8.57
C VAL A 29 -3.86 -4.27 -7.74
N PHE A 30 -4.68 -4.92 -6.91
CA PHE A 30 -5.58 -4.27 -5.97
C PHE A 30 -4.83 -3.85 -4.70
N SER A 31 -3.94 -2.88 -4.83
CA SER A 31 -3.15 -2.32 -3.74
C SER A 31 -2.97 -0.82 -3.94
N PRO A 32 -2.91 -0.02 -2.86
CA PRO A 32 -2.96 -0.42 -1.45
C PRO A 32 -4.38 -0.39 -0.85
N VAL A 33 -4.59 -1.03 0.30
CA VAL A 33 -5.87 -0.98 1.02
C VAL A 33 -5.97 0.34 1.80
N ALA A 34 -6.93 1.18 1.43
CA ALA A 34 -7.12 2.53 1.99
C ALA A 34 -7.96 2.56 3.29
N ALA A 35 -8.15 1.43 3.96
CA ALA A 35 -9.02 1.34 5.13
C ALA A 35 -8.41 2.08 6.35
N VAL A 36 -9.24 2.93 6.98
CA VAL A 36 -8.97 3.49 8.31
C VAL A 36 -9.62 2.58 9.34
N VAL A 37 -8.83 1.72 9.96
CA VAL A 37 -9.35 0.68 10.85
C VAL A 37 -9.66 1.29 12.21
N ARG A 38 -10.92 1.21 12.65
CA ARG A 38 -11.37 1.76 13.94
C ARG A 38 -11.82 0.70 14.95
N ASN A 39 -11.87 -0.56 14.52
CA ASN A 39 -12.26 -1.68 15.35
C ASN A 39 -11.41 -2.89 14.98
N ASP A 40 -10.54 -3.29 15.90
CA ASP A 40 -9.57 -4.37 15.70
C ASP A 40 -10.24 -5.74 15.56
N ARG A 41 -11.51 -5.88 15.94
CA ARG A 41 -12.29 -7.11 15.71
C ARG A 41 -12.62 -7.31 14.23
N TRP A 42 -12.45 -6.29 13.40
CA TRP A 42 -12.61 -6.45 11.96
C TRP A 42 -11.49 -7.37 11.43
N GLY A 43 -11.85 -8.52 10.84
CA GLY A 43 -10.90 -9.55 10.43
C GLY A 43 -9.86 -9.14 9.37
N ARG A 44 -9.96 -7.92 8.82
CA ARG A 44 -9.01 -7.33 7.86
C ARG A 44 -8.24 -6.14 8.46
N ALA A 45 -8.28 -5.97 9.78
CA ALA A 45 -7.60 -4.87 10.48
C ALA A 45 -6.11 -4.77 10.12
N TYR A 46 -5.45 -5.90 9.86
CA TYR A 46 -4.03 -5.97 9.50
C TYR A 46 -3.70 -5.36 8.13
N GLU A 47 -4.69 -5.22 7.25
CA GLU A 47 -4.51 -4.64 5.91
C GLU A 47 -4.54 -3.11 5.92
N GLY A 48 -5.18 -2.51 6.93
CA GLY A 48 -5.20 -1.08 7.13
C GLY A 48 -3.90 -0.58 7.74
N PHE A 49 -3.45 0.60 7.29
CA PHE A 49 -2.18 1.16 7.81
C PHE A 49 -2.33 1.77 9.20
N SER A 50 -3.47 2.39 9.51
CA SER A 50 -3.69 3.04 10.80
C SER A 50 -5.17 3.31 11.06
N GLU A 51 -5.51 3.57 12.31
CA GLU A 51 -6.75 4.22 12.71
C GLU A 51 -6.75 5.73 12.46
N ASP A 52 -5.57 6.35 12.26
CA ASP A 52 -5.44 7.78 11.95
C ASP A 52 -5.54 8.01 10.43
N PRO A 53 -6.57 8.75 9.94
CA PRO A 53 -6.73 9.08 8.53
C PRO A 53 -5.54 9.83 7.92
N GLN A 54 -4.79 10.63 8.70
CA GLN A 54 -3.66 11.40 8.16
C GLN A 54 -2.50 10.48 7.75
N ILE A 55 -2.24 9.43 8.54
CA ILE A 55 -1.23 8.43 8.21
C ILE A 55 -1.65 7.66 6.96
N VAL A 56 -2.91 7.19 6.92
CA VAL A 56 -3.44 6.49 5.75
C VAL A 56 -3.32 7.38 4.51
N ARG A 57 -3.74 8.65 4.57
CA ARG A 57 -3.60 9.61 3.48
C ARG A 57 -2.15 9.76 3.00
N SER A 58 -1.20 9.89 3.92
CA SER A 58 0.21 10.04 3.56
C SER A 58 0.75 8.82 2.80
N TYR A 59 0.33 7.62 3.19
CA TYR A 59 0.76 6.36 2.56
C TYR A 59 0.06 6.14 1.21
N MET A 60 -1.20 6.55 1.06
CA MET A 60 -1.90 6.52 -0.22
C MET A 60 -1.26 7.46 -1.22
N ALA A 61 -0.86 8.66 -0.78
CA ALA A 61 -0.23 9.66 -1.65
C ALA A 61 1.18 9.25 -2.09
N SER A 62 1.92 8.51 -1.26
CA SER A 62 3.27 8.05 -1.60
C SER A 62 3.28 6.83 -2.54
N ASN A 63 2.21 6.03 -2.55
CA ASN A 63 2.16 4.82 -3.36
C ASN A 63 1.70 5.13 -4.80
N GLY A 64 2.64 5.55 -5.64
CA GLY A 64 2.42 5.86 -7.07
C GLY A 64 3.00 4.84 -8.04
N ALA A 65 3.34 3.63 -7.59
CA ALA A 65 4.05 2.67 -8.42
C ALA A 65 3.18 2.20 -9.61
N ARG A 66 3.67 2.48 -10.82
CA ARG A 66 3.02 2.06 -12.06
C ARG A 66 3.64 0.73 -12.51
N ILE A 67 2.79 -0.26 -12.74
CA ILE A 67 3.19 -1.49 -13.43
C ILE A 67 3.52 -1.10 -14.87
N THR A 68 4.80 -1.19 -15.23
CA THR A 68 5.28 -0.85 -16.57
C THR A 68 6.01 -2.05 -17.15
N ARG A 69 5.58 -2.48 -18.34
CA ARG A 69 6.34 -3.45 -19.13
C ARG A 69 7.42 -2.69 -19.89
N ARG A 70 8.63 -3.23 -19.93
CA ARG A 70 9.66 -2.77 -20.86
C ARG A 70 9.35 -3.25 -22.27
#